data_AF-A0A7W2KD48-F1
#
_entry.id   AF-A0A7W2KD48-F1
#
_cell.length_a   1.000
_cell.length_b   1.000
_cell.length_c   1.000
_cell.angle_alpha   90.00
_cell.angle_beta   90.00
_cell.angle_gamma   90.00
#
_symmetry.space_group_name_H-M   'P 1'
#
loop_
_entity.id
_entity.type
_entity.pdbx_description
1 polymer ?
#
loop_
_entity_poly.entity_id
_entity_poly.type
_entity_poly.pdbx_seq_one_letter_code
_entity_poly.pdbx_strand_id
1 'polypeptide(L)'
;MKNTTNKTVLRPALLADFEVHHHNQARDEFKKLERIITNLIIPALGQQHPVSKSLYAHMENVRLGTQNFCWQHRHWGYSYSASVVGGAQ
;
A
#
# COMPACT_ATOMS: atom_id res chain seq x y z
N MET A 1 29.37 -33.60 -4.67
CA MET A 1 28.39 -33.32 -5.74
C MET A 1 27.45 -32.23 -5.25
N LYS A 2 27.21 -31.21 -6.08
CA LYS A 2 26.60 -29.92 -5.68
C LYS A 2 25.10 -30.09 -5.41
N ASN A 3 24.64 -29.66 -4.23
CA ASN A 3 23.22 -29.56 -3.91
C ASN A 3 22.60 -28.43 -4.74
N THR A 4 21.92 -28.79 -5.82
CA THR A 4 21.18 -27.86 -6.66
C THR A 4 19.93 -27.41 -5.90
N THR A 5 20.07 -26.38 -5.08
CA THR A 5 18.93 -25.66 -4.50
C THR A 5 18.24 -24.97 -5.67
N ASN A 6 17.11 -25.51 -6.13
CA ASN A 6 16.19 -24.82 -7.02
C ASN A 6 15.67 -23.57 -6.28
N LYS A 7 16.43 -22.48 -6.35
CA LYS A 7 15.94 -21.14 -6.05
C LYS A 7 14.95 -20.80 -7.16
N THR A 8 13.70 -21.20 -6.97
CA THR A 8 12.59 -20.60 -7.70
C THR A 8 12.62 -19.13 -7.32
N VAL A 9 13.21 -18.30 -8.19
CA VAL A 9 13.15 -16.86 -8.06
C VAL A 9 11.66 -16.55 -8.10
N LEU A 10 11.08 -16.20 -6.94
CA LEU A 10 9.75 -15.61 -6.89
C LEU A 10 9.80 -14.46 -7.89
N ARG A 11 9.05 -14.59 -8.99
CA ARG A 11 8.99 -13.52 -10.00
C ARG A 11 8.77 -12.23 -9.22
N PRO A 12 9.55 -11.17 -9.46
CA PRO A 12 9.20 -9.90 -8.86
C PRO A 12 7.73 -9.68 -9.18
N ALA A 13 6.90 -9.54 -8.14
CA ALA A 13 5.51 -9.15 -8.24
C ALA A 13 5.47 -7.77 -8.91
N LEU A 14 5.63 -7.79 -10.24
CA LEU A 14 5.49 -6.67 -11.13
C LEU A 14 3.99 -6.43 -11.21
N LEU A 15 3.51 -5.58 -10.30
CA LEU A 15 2.22 -4.94 -10.48
C LEU A 15 2.29 -4.17 -11.79
N ALA A 16 1.30 -4.37 -12.65
CA ALA A 16 1.18 -3.57 -13.86
C ALA A 16 0.93 -2.10 -13.51
N ASP A 17 1.27 -1.18 -14.41
CA ASP A 17 1.17 0.26 -14.16
C ASP A 17 -0.25 0.69 -13.73
N PHE A 18 -1.28 0.05 -14.28
CA PHE A 18 -2.68 0.32 -13.90
C PHE A 18 -3.01 -0.14 -12.47
N GLU A 19 -2.41 -1.24 -12.01
CA GLU A 19 -2.59 -1.75 -10.65
C GLU A 19 -1.92 -0.81 -9.65
N VAL A 20 -0.70 -0.36 -9.96
CA VAL A 20 0.02 0.65 -9.17
C VAL A 20 -0.77 1.96 -9.11
N HIS A 21 -1.33 2.40 -10.25
CA HIS A 21 -2.19 3.58 -10.30
C HIS A 21 -3.42 3.42 -9.40
N HIS A 22 -4.11 2.29 -9.49
CA HIS A 22 -5.29 2.00 -8.68
C HIS A 22 -4.98 1.97 -7.18
N HIS A 23 -3.85 1.36 -6.78
CA HIS A 23 -3.40 1.36 -5.38
C HIS A 23 -3.07 2.77 -4.86
N ASN A 24 -2.47 3.62 -5.69
CA ASN A 24 -2.22 5.02 -5.32
C ASN A 24 -3.55 5.78 -5.11
N GLN A 25 -4.52 5.60 -6.01
CA GLN A 25 -5.85 6.19 -5.87
C GLN A 25 -6.55 5.70 -4.59
N ALA A 26 -6.56 4.38 -4.35
CA ALA A 26 -7.16 3.78 -3.16
C ALA A 26 -6.56 4.34 -1.86
N ARG A 27 -5.25 4.55 -1.82
CA ARG A 27 -4.56 5.17 -0.69
C ARG A 27 -4.99 6.62 -0.48
N ASP A 28 -5.08 7.38 -1.55
CA ASP A 28 -5.42 8.80 -1.45
C ASP A 28 -6.89 8.98 -1.03
N GLU A 29 -7.80 8.12 -1.50
CA GLU A 29 -9.17 8.04 -0.99
C GLU A 29 -9.23 7.59 0.48
N PHE A 30 -8.45 6.57 0.86
CA PHE A 30 -8.40 6.12 2.25
C PHE A 30 -7.93 7.22 3.20
N LYS A 31 -6.94 8.04 2.81
CA LYS A 31 -6.50 9.20 3.61
C LYS A 31 -7.61 10.24 3.80
N LYS A 32 -8.47 10.45 2.79
CA LYS A 32 -9.63 11.35 2.92
C LYS A 32 -10.63 10.77 3.90
N LEU A 33 -10.93 9.47 3.80
CA LEU A 33 -11.83 8.78 4.71
C LEU A 33 -11.30 8.80 6.15
N GLU A 34 -10.02 8.52 6.35
CA GLU A 34 -9.37 8.61 7.65
C GLU A 34 -9.56 9.99 8.27
N ARG A 35 -9.32 11.07 7.52
CA ARG A 35 -9.52 12.45 8.02
C ARG A 35 -10.96 12.71 8.46
N ILE A 36 -11.94 12.22 7.71
CA ILE A 36 -13.36 12.34 8.08
C ILE A 36 -13.61 11.61 9.40
N ILE A 37 -13.12 10.38 9.51
CA ILE A 37 -13.30 9.55 10.71
C ILE A 37 -12.64 10.22 11.92
N THR A 38 -11.37 10.61 11.82
CA THR A 38 -10.59 11.13 12.94
C THR A 38 -10.97 12.54 13.36
N ASN A 39 -11.37 13.40 12.42
CA ASN A 39 -11.69 14.80 12.74
C ASN A 39 -13.17 15.05 13.01
N LEU A 40 -14.08 14.22 12.49
CA LEU A 40 -15.52 14.44 12.64
C LEU A 40 -16.17 13.35 13.49
N ILE A 41 -15.98 12.07 13.13
CA ILE A 41 -16.73 10.96 13.74
C ILE A 41 -16.22 10.66 15.16
N ILE A 42 -14.91 10.48 15.33
CA ILE A 42 -14.33 10.13 16.63
C ILE A 42 -14.55 11.24 17.68
N PRO A 43 -14.38 12.54 17.36
CA PRO A 43 -14.70 13.61 18.29
C PRO A 43 -16.18 13.67 18.67
N ALA A 44 -17.09 13.39 17.73
CA ALA A 44 -18.53 13.35 18.01
C ALA A 44 -18.93 12.17 18.92
N LEU A 45 -18.25 11.03 18.82
CA LEU A 45 -18.49 9.85 19.67
C LEU A 45 -17.75 9.94 21.02
N GLY A 46 -16.63 10.66 21.07
CA GLY A 46 -15.69 10.67 22.19
C GLY A 46 -14.59 9.62 22.06
N GLN A 47 -13.37 9.98 22.46
CA GLN A 47 -12.16 9.15 22.25
C GLN A 47 -12.21 7.79 22.97
N GLN A 48 -12.88 7.72 24.12
CA GLN A 48 -12.99 6.48 24.90
C GLN A 48 -14.19 5.61 24.50
N HIS A 49 -15.04 6.09 23.59
CA HIS A 49 -16.20 5.32 23.13
C HIS A 49 -15.74 4.02 22.46
N PRO A 50 -16.36 2.86 22.75
CA PRO A 50 -15.94 1.58 22.19
C PRO A 50 -15.83 1.59 20.66
N VAL A 51 -16.78 2.26 19.99
CA VAL A 51 -16.77 2.41 18.52
C VAL A 51 -15.55 3.21 18.04
N SER A 52 -15.11 4.25 18.76
CA SER A 52 -13.91 5.02 18.39
C SER A 52 -12.66 4.14 18.41
N LYS A 53 -12.52 3.26 19.42
CA LYS A 53 -11.42 2.29 19.49
C LYS A 53 -11.47 1.30 18.32
N SER A 54 -12.67 0.78 18.01
CA SER A 54 -12.86 -0.10 16.85
C SER A 54 -12.52 0.59 15.54
N LEU A 55 -12.89 1.86 15.35
CA LEU A 55 -12.58 2.63 14.14
C LEU A 55 -11.07 2.77 13.93
N TYR A 56 -10.29 3.09 14.97
CA TYR A 56 -8.82 3.12 14.87
C TYR A 56 -8.26 1.75 14.47
N ALA A 57 -8.74 0.67 15.11
CA ALA A 57 -8.29 -0.69 14.80
C ALA A 57 -8.64 -1.10 13.35
N HIS A 58 -9.84 -0.74 12.86
CA HIS A 58 -10.25 -1.03 11.49
C HIS A 58 -9.39 -0.26 10.47
N MET A 59 -9.12 1.02 10.70
CA MET A 59 -8.24 1.80 9.82
C MET A 59 -6.84 1.18 9.74
N GLU A 60 -6.30 0.73 10.88
CA GLU A 60 -4.99 0.08 10.92
C GLU A 60 -5.01 -1.29 10.21
N ASN A 61 -6.04 -2.10 10.44
CA ASN A 61 -6.20 -3.39 9.76
C ASN A 61 -6.30 -3.23 8.24
N VAL A 62 -6.97 -2.18 7.74
CA VAL A 62 -7.02 -1.89 6.30
C VAL A 62 -5.62 -1.56 5.77
N ARG A 63 -4.84 -0.75 6.49
CA ARG A 63 -3.45 -0.47 6.08
C ARG A 63 -2.59 -1.72 6.06
N LEU A 64 -2.66 -2.54 7.10
CA LEU A 64 -1.88 -3.78 7.19
C LEU A 64 -2.29 -4.77 6.10
N GLY A 65 -3.60 -4.99 5.91
CA GLY A 65 -4.14 -5.91 4.92
C GLY A 65 -3.83 -5.50 3.47
N THR A 66 -3.73 -4.20 3.20
CA THR A 66 -3.31 -3.67 1.88
C THR A 66 -1.80 -3.53 1.71
N GLN A 67 -1.01 -3.93 2.73
CA GLN A 67 0.44 -3.69 2.77
C GLN A 67 0.79 -2.22 2.53
N ASN A 68 0.05 -1.33 3.20
CA ASN A 68 0.07 0.12 3.03
C ASN A 68 -0.17 0.51 1.56
N PHE A 69 -1.18 -0.08 0.92
CA PHE A 69 -1.50 0.11 -0.49
C PHE A 69 -0.29 -0.13 -1.41
N CYS A 70 0.43 -1.22 -1.16
CA CYS A 70 1.66 -1.62 -1.87
C CYS A 70 2.80 -0.58 -1.85
N TRP A 71 2.78 0.38 -0.91
CA TRP A 71 3.82 1.43 -0.81
C TRP A 71 5.23 0.86 -0.62
N GLN A 72 5.36 -0.27 0.08
CA GLN A 72 6.66 -0.92 0.30
C GLN A 72 7.33 -1.39 -1.01
N HIS A 73 6.57 -1.55 -2.09
CA HIS A 73 7.08 -1.95 -3.41
C HIS A 73 7.26 -0.77 -4.37
N ARG A 74 7.12 0.49 -3.92
CA ARG A 74 7.19 1.69 -4.77
C ARG A 74 8.54 1.86 -5.48
N HIS A 75 9.62 1.33 -4.91
CA HIS A 75 10.94 1.36 -5.52
C HIS A 75 11.04 0.52 -6.80
N TRP A 76 10.17 -0.48 -7.00
CA TRP A 76 10.14 -1.29 -8.22
C TRP A 76 9.49 -0.57 -9.40
N GLY A 77 8.39 0.17 -9.18
CA GLY A 77 7.75 0.96 -10.24
C GLY A 77 8.67 2.05 -10.80
N TYR A 78 9.42 2.74 -9.93
CA TYR A 78 10.36 3.79 -10.35
C TYR A 78 11.58 3.26 -11.11
N SER A 79 12.01 2.02 -10.81
CA SER A 79 13.16 1.39 -11.45
C SER A 79 12.88 0.96 -12.90
N TYR A 80 11.61 0.68 -13.24
CA TYR A 80 11.22 0.32 -14.60
C TYR A 80 11.09 1.55 -15.52
N SER A 81 10.67 2.70 -14.98
CA SER A 81 10.62 3.96 -15.73
C SER A 81 12.02 4.53 -16.04
N ALA A 82 13.03 4.17 -15.25
CA ALA A 82 14.40 4.65 -15.42
C ALA A 82 15.19 3.90 -16.51
N SER A 83 14.76 2.70 -16.95
CA SER A 83 15.47 1.93 -17.99
C SER A 83 15.06 2.28 -19.42
N VAL A 84 13.98 3.05 -19.61
CA VAL A 84 13.42 3.35 -20.95
C VAL A 84 13.80 4.74 -21.48
N VAL A 85 14.55 5.56 -20.72
CA VAL A 85 14.93 6.94 -21.14
C VAL A 85 16.45 7.15 -21.29
N GLY A 86 17.25 6.08 -21.37
CA GLY A 86 18.72 6.18 -21.35
C GLY A 86 19.48 5.24 -22.28
N GLY A 87 18.88 4.79 -23.38
CA GLY A 87 19.49 3.84 -24.32
C GLY A 87 19.47 4.32 -25.76
N ALA A 88 19.93 5.54 -26.02
CA ALA A 88 20.43 5.93 -27.34
C ALA A 88 21.96 5.99 -27.26
N GLN A 89 22.60 4.93 -27.76
CA GLN A 89 23.96 4.94 -28.30
C GLN A 89 23.95 4.14 -29.59
#